data_AF-A0A2W6E3C2-F1
#
_entry.id   AF-A0A2W6E3C2-F1
#
_cell.length_a   1.000
_cell.length_b   1.000
_cell.length_c   1.000
_cell.angle_alpha   90.00
_cell.angle_beta   90.00
_cell.angle_gamma   90.00
#
_symmetry.space_group_name_H-M   'P 1'
#
loop_
_entity.id
_entity.type
_entity.pdbx_description
1 polymer ?
#
loop_
_entity_poly.entity_id
_entity_poly.type
_entity_poly.pdbx_seq_one_letter_code
_entity_poly.pdbx_strand_id
1 'polypeptide(L)'
;MSTATATVNDPTTACQALDTLHDLLRRLATRPLPTGWLTNGTGQLRLLVPQYTFADYLSVVVEEIWRYGSDAAQVPQRLENMLCDLRSAALPEHRPAVDHWLAVLDLDAGAPDARP
;
A
#
# COMPACT_ATOMS: atom_id res chain seq x y z
N MET A 1 19.00 19.65 6.13
CA MET A 1 18.18 19.61 4.91
C MET A 1 18.68 18.43 4.09
N SER A 2 18.14 17.23 4.34
CA SER A 2 18.64 15.99 3.73
C SER A 2 17.90 15.74 2.42
N THR A 3 18.60 15.87 1.31
CA THR A 3 18.15 15.46 -0.02
C THR A 3 18.31 13.95 -0.11
N ALA A 4 17.24 13.19 0.12
CA ALA A 4 17.22 11.80 -0.32
C ALA A 4 17.20 11.84 -1.86
N THR A 5 18.36 11.60 -2.47
CA THR A 5 18.49 11.49 -3.92
C THR A 5 17.87 10.16 -4.36
N ALA A 6 17.02 10.19 -5.38
CA ALA A 6 16.42 9.01 -6.02
C ALA A 6 17.45 7.98 -6.57
N THR A 7 18.74 8.27 -6.43
CA THR A 7 19.88 7.44 -6.83
C THR A 7 20.15 6.25 -5.91
N VAL A 8 19.57 6.19 -4.71
CA VAL A 8 19.91 5.12 -3.75
C VAL A 8 19.18 3.79 -4.04
N ASN A 9 17.98 3.83 -4.64
CA ASN A 9 17.26 2.62 -5.01
C ASN A 9 17.37 2.42 -6.52
N ASP A 10 18.30 1.57 -6.98
CA ASP A 10 18.25 1.13 -8.36
C ASP A 10 16.90 0.43 -8.62
N PRO A 11 16.35 0.49 -9.85
CA PRO A 11 15.03 -0.06 -10.15
C PRO A 11 14.85 -1.52 -9.71
N THR A 12 15.92 -2.31 -9.68
CA THR A 12 15.90 -3.70 -9.21
C THR A 12 15.64 -3.77 -7.71
N THR A 13 16.33 -2.94 -6.91
CA THR A 13 16.11 -2.85 -5.45
C THR A 13 14.69 -2.38 -5.12
N ALA A 14 14.17 -1.40 -5.87
CA ALA A 14 12.78 -0.96 -5.70
C ALA A 14 11.77 -2.09 -5.99
N CYS A 15 12.04 -2.90 -7.01
CA CYS A 15 11.18 -4.03 -7.35
C CYS A 15 11.29 -5.17 -6.32
N GLN A 16 12.48 -5.47 -5.80
CA GLN A 16 12.65 -6.45 -4.72
C GLN A 16 11.94 -6.03 -3.43
N ALA A 17 11.98 -4.73 -3.10
CA ALA A 17 11.22 -4.19 -1.99
C ALA A 17 9.72 -4.36 -2.20
N LEU A 18 9.22 -4.09 -3.41
CA LEU A 18 7.82 -4.31 -3.78
C LEU A 18 7.41 -5.78 -3.68
N ASP A 19 8.24 -6.72 -4.14
CA ASP A 19 7.96 -8.16 -3.99
C ASP A 19 7.84 -8.57 -2.51
N THR A 20 8.74 -8.06 -1.65
CA THR A 20 8.69 -8.32 -0.20
C THR A 20 7.44 -7.72 0.44
N LEU A 21 7.06 -6.50 0.04
CA LEU A 21 5.88 -5.81 0.54
C LEU A 21 4.59 -6.48 0.06
N HIS A 22 4.57 -7.00 -1.18
CA HIS A 22 3.46 -7.79 -1.71
C HIS A 22 3.21 -9.01 -0.83
N ASP A 23 4.24 -9.79 -0.53
CA ASP A 23 4.10 -10.97 0.34
C ASP A 23 3.53 -10.63 1.71
N LEU A 24 3.96 -9.52 2.32
CA LEU A 24 3.46 -9.04 3.61
C LEU A 24 2.00 -8.58 3.51
N LEU A 25 1.68 -7.74 2.53
CA LEU A 25 0.32 -7.24 2.30
C LEU A 25 -0.65 -8.38 1.99
N ARG A 26 -0.21 -9.41 1.26
CA ARG A 26 -1.03 -10.57 0.95
C ARG A 26 -1.40 -11.36 2.19
N ARG A 27 -0.46 -11.55 3.11
CA ARG A 27 -0.73 -12.18 4.42
C ARG A 27 -1.70 -11.37 5.28
N LEU A 28 -1.64 -10.04 5.19
CA LEU A 28 -2.55 -9.14 5.88
C LEU A 28 -3.95 -9.15 5.24
N ALA A 29 -4.03 -9.16 3.92
CA ALA A 29 -5.28 -9.14 3.15
C ALA A 29 -6.11 -10.43 3.33
N THR A 30 -5.48 -11.56 3.62
CA THR A 30 -6.16 -12.86 3.78
C THR A 30 -6.62 -13.15 5.21
N ARG A 31 -6.50 -12.21 6.15
CA ARG A 31 -6.89 -12.41 7.55
C ARG A 31 -7.66 -11.21 8.11
N PRO A 32 -8.57 -11.43 9.06
CA PRO A 32 -9.16 -10.31 9.79
C PRO A 32 -8.07 -9.61 10.60
N LEU A 33 -8.01 -8.29 10.47
CA LEU A 33 -7.16 -7.46 11.32
C LEU A 33 -8.00 -6.88 12.45
N PRO A 34 -7.44 -6.79 13.68
CA PRO A 34 -8.16 -6.20 14.78
C PRO A 34 -8.47 -4.73 14.44
N THR A 35 -9.75 -4.41 14.37
CA THR A 35 -10.29 -3.09 14.01
C THR A 35 -10.12 -2.05 15.13
N GLY A 36 -9.34 -2.36 16.17
CA GLY A 36 -9.09 -1.48 17.32
C GLY A 36 -10.19 -1.47 18.39
N TRP A 37 -11.30 -2.19 18.19
CA TRP A 37 -12.41 -2.24 19.15
C TRP A 37 -12.17 -3.32 20.21
N LEU A 38 -11.39 -3.00 21.24
CA LEU A 38 -11.27 -3.82 22.46
C LEU A 38 -12.19 -3.26 23.54
N THR A 39 -13.37 -3.87 23.73
CA THR A 39 -14.20 -3.63 24.90
C THR A 39 -13.61 -4.40 26.09
N ASN A 40 -13.31 -3.71 27.18
CA ASN A 40 -13.01 -4.37 28.45
C ASN A 40 -14.27 -5.06 29.02
N GLY A 41 -14.10 -6.08 29.86
CA GLY A 41 -15.21 -6.75 30.56
C GLY A 41 -15.74 -5.98 31.78
N THR A 42 -15.22 -4.79 32.09
CA THR A 42 -15.48 -4.06 33.36
C THR A 42 -15.61 -2.54 33.24
N GLY A 43 -15.69 -1.99 32.02
CA GLY A 43 -15.93 -0.57 31.77
C GLY A 43 -14.75 0.39 31.99
N GLN A 44 -13.55 -0.06 32.38
CA GLN A 44 -12.37 0.82 32.54
C GLN A 44 -11.32 0.71 31.41
N LEU A 45 -11.23 1.76 30.59
CA LEU A 45 -10.27 1.90 29.49
C LEU A 45 -8.83 1.78 30.00
N ARG A 46 -8.02 0.84 29.49
CA ARG A 46 -6.62 0.65 29.95
C ARG A 46 -5.52 0.72 28.89
N LEU A 47 -5.84 0.75 27.60
CA LEU A 47 -4.84 1.06 26.56
C LEU A 47 -5.54 1.37 25.23
N LEU A 48 -5.27 2.55 24.65
CA LEU A 48 -5.58 2.87 23.27
C LEU A 48 -4.31 2.66 22.45
N VAL A 49 -4.16 1.50 21.82
CA VAL A 49 -3.12 1.31 20.79
C VAL A 49 -3.77 1.68 19.45
N PRO A 50 -3.25 2.66 18.70
CA PRO A 50 -3.64 2.83 17.30
C PRO A 50 -3.37 1.52 16.57
N GLN A 51 -4.43 0.78 16.22
CA GLN A 51 -4.30 -0.41 15.39
C GLN A 51 -4.37 0.06 13.94
N TYR A 52 -3.25 -0.03 13.23
CA TYR A 52 -3.24 0.21 11.79
C TYR A 52 -4.16 -0.78 11.10
N THR A 53 -5.05 -0.26 10.26
CA THR A 53 -5.90 -1.05 9.40
C THR A 53 -5.12 -1.57 8.20
N PHE A 54 -5.68 -2.53 7.46
CA PHE A 54 -5.11 -2.95 6.18
C PHE A 54 -4.96 -1.76 5.22
N ALA A 55 -5.96 -0.87 5.19
CA ALA A 55 -5.96 0.32 4.35
C ALA A 55 -4.78 1.24 4.69
N ASP A 56 -4.48 1.43 5.98
CA ASP A 56 -3.35 2.28 6.41
C ASP A 56 -2.01 1.70 5.93
N TYR A 57 -1.81 0.39 6.06
CA TYR A 57 -0.61 -0.27 5.55
C TYR A 57 -0.50 -0.18 4.03
N LEU A 58 -1.62 -0.40 3.33
CA LEU A 58 -1.64 -0.35 1.87
C LEU A 58 -1.33 1.05 1.36
N SER A 59 -1.92 2.09 1.96
CA SER A 59 -1.69 3.48 1.55
C SER A 59 -0.23 3.89 1.69
N VAL A 60 0.41 3.60 2.83
CA VAL A 60 1.83 3.94 3.03
C VAL A 60 2.71 3.27 1.96
N VAL A 61 2.47 1.98 1.69
CA VAL A 61 3.26 1.23 0.71
C VAL A 61 3.06 1.79 -0.69
N VAL A 62 1.81 1.99 -1.12
CA VAL A 62 1.50 2.43 -2.49
C VAL A 62 1.96 3.87 -2.70
N GLU A 63 1.73 4.78 -1.74
CA GLU A 63 2.16 6.19 -1.83
C GLU A 63 3.67 6.34 -1.98
N GLU A 64 4.44 5.64 -1.13
CA GLU A 64 5.90 5.78 -1.14
C GLU A 64 6.49 5.17 -2.42
N ILE A 65 6.01 4.00 -2.86
CA ILE A 65 6.49 3.38 -4.09
C ILE A 65 6.12 4.22 -5.31
N TRP A 66 4.90 4.77 -5.37
CA TRP A 66 4.48 5.66 -6.44
C TRP A 66 5.32 6.94 -6.47
N ARG A 67 5.53 7.58 -5.32
CA ARG A 67 6.29 8.82 -5.18
C ARG A 67 7.75 8.69 -5.64
N TYR A 68 8.41 7.58 -5.32
CA TYR A 68 9.84 7.42 -5.62
C TYR A 68 10.13 6.58 -6.87
N GLY A 69 9.16 5.82 -7.36
CA GLY A 69 9.37 4.85 -8.45
C GLY A 69 8.58 5.10 -9.72
N SER A 70 7.66 6.06 -9.76
CA SER A 70 6.79 6.32 -10.93
C SER A 70 7.56 6.62 -12.22
N ASP A 71 8.74 7.24 -12.13
CA ASP A 71 9.60 7.52 -13.29
C ASP A 71 10.20 6.26 -13.95
N ALA A 72 10.26 5.15 -13.21
CA ALA A 72 10.75 3.87 -13.73
C ALA A 72 9.57 3.05 -14.26
N ALA A 73 9.43 2.94 -15.58
CA ALA A 73 8.31 2.26 -16.25
C ALA A 73 7.97 0.84 -15.72
N GLN A 74 8.92 0.15 -15.11
CA GLN A 74 8.70 -1.17 -14.51
C GLN A 74 7.90 -1.13 -13.19
N VAL A 75 7.96 -0.02 -12.45
CA VAL A 75 7.35 0.10 -11.12
C VAL A 75 5.82 0.24 -11.20
N PRO A 76 5.23 1.13 -12.03
CA PRO A 76 3.77 1.22 -12.19
C PRO A 76 3.14 -0.11 -12.56
N GLN A 77 3.71 -0.83 -13.54
CA GLN A 77 3.18 -2.11 -13.99
C GLN A 77 3.20 -3.18 -12.89
N ARG A 78 4.27 -3.24 -12.10
CA ARG A 78 4.37 -4.19 -10.98
C ARG A 78 3.41 -3.83 -9.85
N LEU A 79 3.24 -2.55 -9.57
CA LEU A 79 2.31 -2.05 -8.55
C LEU A 79 0.86 -2.40 -8.90
N GLU A 80 0.47 -2.21 -10.16
CA GLU A 80 -0.85 -2.61 -10.66
C GLU A 80 -1.07 -4.13 -10.54
N ASN A 81 -0.08 -4.93 -10.94
CA ASN A 81 -0.14 -6.39 -10.81
C ASN A 81 -0.29 -6.83 -9.35
N MET A 82 0.45 -6.21 -8.44
CA MET A 82 0.35 -6.46 -7.00
C MET A 82 -1.06 -6.14 -6.50
N LEU A 83 -1.63 -4.98 -6.84
CA LEU A 83 -2.97 -4.60 -6.42
C LEU A 83 -4.04 -5.54 -7.00
N CYS A 84 -3.91 -5.98 -8.24
CA CYS A 84 -4.81 -6.98 -8.83
C CYS A 84 -4.77 -8.32 -8.08
N ASP A 85 -3.57 -8.83 -7.73
CA ASP A 85 -3.43 -10.04 -6.93
C ASP A 85 -4.03 -9.86 -5.52
N LEU A 86 -3.73 -8.74 -4.86
CA LEU A 86 -4.30 -8.42 -3.54
C LEU A 86 -5.82 -8.37 -3.58
N ARG A 87 -6.43 -7.76 -4.61
CA ARG A 87 -7.90 -7.72 -4.76
C ARG A 87 -8.48 -9.13 -4.84
N SER A 88 -7.79 -10.05 -5.54
CA SER A 88 -8.23 -11.43 -5.70
C SER A 88 -8.13 -12.23 -4.40
N ALA A 89 -7.08 -12.01 -3.61
CA ALA A 89 -6.80 -12.74 -2.37
C ALA A 89 -7.49 -12.13 -1.14
N ALA A 90 -7.83 -10.85 -1.19
CA ALA A 90 -8.36 -10.09 -0.06
C ALA A 90 -9.72 -10.62 0.43
N LEU A 91 -9.86 -10.64 1.76
CA LEU A 91 -11.17 -10.73 2.41
C LEU A 91 -12.05 -9.56 1.96
N PRO A 92 -13.40 -9.74 1.91
CA PRO A 92 -14.31 -8.70 1.43
C PRO A 92 -14.15 -7.33 2.12
N GLU A 93 -13.80 -7.32 3.40
CA GLU A 93 -13.56 -6.10 4.19
C GLU A 93 -12.35 -5.28 3.73
N HIS A 94 -11.36 -5.91 3.10
CA HIS A 94 -10.12 -5.26 2.65
C HIS A 94 -10.17 -4.82 1.17
N ARG A 95 -11.08 -5.38 0.37
CA ARG A 95 -11.21 -5.07 -1.07
C ARG A 95 -11.44 -3.60 -1.38
N PRO A 96 -12.27 -2.84 -0.63
CA PRO A 96 -12.48 -1.43 -0.91
C PRO A 96 -11.20 -0.59 -0.87
N ALA A 97 -10.25 -0.95 0.01
CA ALA A 97 -8.96 -0.26 0.08
C ALA A 97 -8.09 -0.54 -1.16
N VAL A 98 -8.13 -1.76 -1.69
CA VAL A 98 -7.42 -2.12 -2.92
C VAL A 98 -8.04 -1.45 -4.14
N ASP A 99 -9.37 -1.47 -4.23
CA ASP A 99 -10.12 -0.85 -5.33
C ASP A 99 -9.91 0.66 -5.39
N HIS A 100 -9.82 1.32 -4.23
CA HIS A 100 -9.47 2.74 -4.15
C HIS A 100 -8.13 3.03 -4.82
N TRP A 101 -7.09 2.26 -4.49
CA TRP A 101 -5.76 2.48 -5.06
C TRP A 101 -5.67 2.15 -6.56
N LEU A 102 -6.37 1.12 -7.02
CA LEU A 102 -6.48 0.84 -8.47
C LEU A 102 -7.08 2.03 -9.22
N ALA A 103 -8.13 2.66 -8.66
CA ALA A 103 -8.75 3.84 -9.26
C ALA A 103 -7.83 5.07 -9.24
N VAL A 104 -7.07 5.28 -8.16
CA VAL A 104 -6.09 6.39 -8.07
C VAL A 104 -5.01 6.25 -9.14
N LEU A 105 -4.45 5.06 -9.33
CA LEU A 105 -3.40 4.83 -10.32
C LEU A 105 -3.91 4.96 -11.76
N ASP A 106 -5.15 4.54 -12.04
CA ASP A 106 -5.78 4.72 -13.36
C ASP A 106 -5.98 6.21 -13.69
N LEU A 107 -6.40 7.01 -12.72
CA LEU A 107 -6.54 8.46 -12.87
C LEU A 107 -5.19 9.15 -13.15
N ASP A 108 -4.13 8.77 -12.44
CA ASP A 108 -2.80 9.34 -12.64
C ASP A 108 -2.19 8.92 -13.99
N ALA A 109 -2.40 7.67 -14.43
CA ALA A 109 -1.94 7.19 -15.72
C ALA A 109 -2.62 7.90 -16.91
N GLY A 110 -3.86 8.38 -16.71
CA GLY A 110 -4.61 9.15 -17.70
C GLY A 110 -4.26 10.64 -17.78
N ALA A 111 -3.46 11.17 -16.84
CA ALA A 111 -3.05 12.56 -16.86
C ALA A 111 -2.03 12.80 -17.99
N PRO A 112 -2.26 13.71 -18.95
CA PRO A 112 -1.27 14.03 -19.96
C PRO A 112 -0.02 14.58 -19.29
N ASP A 113 1.14 14.06 -19.71
CA ASP A 113 2.48 14.41 -19.25
C ASP A 113 2.73 15.92 -19.38
N ALA A 114 2.35 16.67 -18.35
CA ALA A 114 2.67 18.09 -18.21
C ALA A 114 4.13 18.20 -17.72
N ARG A 115 5.07 17.73 -18.55
CA ARG A 115 6.50 17.93 -18.34
C ARG A 115 6.93 19.21 -19.08
N PRO A 116 7.62 20.16 -18.42
CA PRO A 116 8.14 21.36 -19.06
C PRO A 116 9.25 21.06 -20.09
#